data_AF-A0A4R9VCF2-F1
#
_entry.id   AF-A0A4R9VCF2-F1
#
_cell.length_a   1.000
_cell.length_b   1.000
_cell.length_c   1.000
_cell.angle_alpha   90.00
_cell.angle_beta   90.00
_cell.angle_gamma   90.00
#
_symmetry.space_group_name_H-M   'P 1'
#
loop_
_entity.id
_entity.type
_entity.pdbx_description
1 polymer ?
#
loop_
_entity_poly.entity_id
_entity_poly.type
_entity_poly.pdbx_seq_one_letter_code
_entity_poly.pdbx_strand_id
1 'polypeptide(L)'
;VYQLIDKFYNDHYVIQYFSGLIGGKGRRANLYGLFNKAVEFENSSFRGLYQFIRFIDELMDRGKDFGEENIIGPNDDVVRMMTIHSSKGLEF
;
A
#
# COMPACT_ATOMS: atom_id res chain seq x y z
N VAL A 1 -8.80 3.04 14.25
CA VAL A 1 -8.38 3.58 12.94
C VAL A 1 -8.65 2.58 11.85
N TYR A 2 -8.06 1.37 11.88
CA TYR A 2 -8.27 0.37 10.83
C TYR A 2 -9.76 0.03 10.67
N GLN A 3 -10.51 -0.06 11.77
CA GLN A 3 -11.97 -0.29 11.75
C GLN A 3 -12.74 0.82 11.03
N LEU A 4 -12.29 2.08 11.13
CA LEU A 4 -12.91 3.21 10.42
C LEU A 4 -12.61 3.13 8.92
N ILE A 5 -11.38 2.77 8.55
CA ILE A 5 -10.99 2.57 7.16
C ILE A 5 -11.78 1.40 6.55
N ASP A 6 -11.90 0.27 7.25
CA ASP A 6 -12.68 -0.88 6.81
C ASP A 6 -14.16 -0.53 6.65
N LYS A 7 -14.75 0.18 7.63
CA LYS A 7 -16.11 0.68 7.52
C LYS A 7 -16.29 1.56 6.28
N PHE A 8 -15.39 2.52 6.05
CA PHE A 8 -15.42 3.38 4.87
C PHE A 8 -15.29 2.59 3.57
N TYR A 9 -14.37 1.62 3.50
CA TYR A 9 -14.19 0.76 2.33
C TYR A 9 -15.44 -0.04 2.00
N ASN A 10 -16.10 -0.59 3.01
CA ASN A 10 -17.30 -1.41 2.85
C ASN A 10 -18.55 -0.55 2.56
N ASP A 11 -18.76 0.54 3.31
CA ASP A 11 -19.95 1.40 3.17
C ASP A 11 -20.00 2.08 1.79
N HIS A 12 -18.83 2.32 1.16
CA HIS A 12 -18.73 3.03 -0.11
C HIS A 12 -18.18 2.19 -1.27
N TYR A 13 -18.02 0.88 -1.09
CA TYR A 13 -17.49 -0.03 -2.12
C TYR A 13 -16.15 0.45 -2.74
N VAL A 14 -15.31 1.07 -1.91
CA VAL A 14 -14.09 1.77 -2.38
C VAL A 14 -13.16 0.79 -3.09
N ILE A 15 -12.93 -0.37 -2.48
CA ILE A 15 -12.06 -1.40 -3.04
C ILE A 15 -12.58 -1.87 -4.40
N GLN A 16 -13.88 -2.15 -4.50
CA GLN A 16 -14.51 -2.65 -5.71
C GLN A 16 -14.47 -1.61 -6.83
N TYR A 17 -14.80 -0.35 -6.51
CA TYR A 17 -14.75 0.76 -7.46
C TYR A 17 -13.35 0.93 -8.04
N PHE A 18 -12.32 1.07 -7.19
CA PHE A 18 -10.95 1.27 -7.66
C PHE A 18 -10.35 0.02 -8.32
N SER A 19 -10.83 -1.18 -7.99
CA SER A 19 -10.45 -2.42 -8.68
C SER A 19 -10.95 -2.48 -10.13
N GLY A 20 -12.03 -1.77 -10.46
CA GLY A 20 -12.60 -1.72 -11.81
C GLY A 20 -11.94 -0.71 -12.75
N LEU A 21 -11.06 0.15 -12.24
CA LEU A 21 -10.36 1.16 -13.04
C LEU A 21 -9.11 0.60 -13.73
N ILE A 22 -8.57 1.35 -14.68
CA ILE A 22 -7.25 1.07 -15.27
C ILE A 22 -6.20 1.01 -14.14
N GLY A 23 -5.40 -0.05 -14.14
CA GLY A 23 -4.46 -0.35 -13.06
C GLY A 23 -5.15 -0.83 -11.77
N GLY A 24 -6.36 -1.37 -11.85
CA GLY A 24 -7.17 -1.72 -10.68
C GLY A 24 -6.52 -2.69 -9.70
N LYS A 25 -5.70 -3.64 -10.19
CA LYS A 25 -4.86 -4.47 -9.32
C LYS A 25 -3.95 -3.60 -8.44
N GLY A 26 -3.26 -2.63 -9.05
CA GLY A 26 -2.42 -1.57 -8.43
C GLY A 26 -3.12 -0.87 -7.29
N ARG A 27 -4.24 -0.26 -7.66
CA ARG A 27 -5.05 0.56 -6.77
C ARG A 27 -5.57 -0.26 -5.59
N ARG A 28 -6.04 -1.48 -5.84
CA ARG A 28 -6.50 -2.40 -4.80
C ARG A 28 -5.38 -2.73 -3.82
N ALA A 29 -4.19 -3.06 -4.32
CA ALA A 29 -3.03 -3.36 -3.47
C ALA A 29 -2.66 -2.16 -2.60
N ASN A 30 -2.61 -0.95 -3.16
CA ASN A 30 -2.32 0.27 -2.41
C ASN A 30 -3.36 0.55 -1.31
N LEU A 31 -4.66 0.31 -1.58
CA LEU A 31 -5.71 0.47 -0.57
C LEU A 31 -5.59 -0.54 0.58
N TYR A 32 -5.24 -1.79 0.29
CA TYR A 32 -4.91 -2.76 1.34
C TYR A 32 -3.63 -2.40 2.09
N GLY A 33 -2.63 -1.85 1.40
CA GLY A 33 -1.41 -1.31 2.02
C GLY A 33 -1.73 -0.22 3.05
N LEU A 34 -2.63 0.72 2.73
CA LEU A 34 -3.10 1.74 3.67
C LEU A 34 -3.81 1.12 4.89
N PHE A 35 -4.67 0.12 4.67
CA PHE A 35 -5.36 -0.59 5.75
C PHE A 35 -4.37 -1.31 6.68
N ASN A 36 -3.41 -2.04 6.11
CA ASN A 36 -2.37 -2.75 6.88
C ASN A 36 -1.53 -1.80 7.71
N LYS A 37 -1.14 -0.63 7.16
CA LYS A 37 -0.44 0.41 7.93
C LYS A 37 -1.26 0.92 9.10
N ALA A 38 -2.58 1.04 8.96
CA ALA A 38 -3.45 1.42 10.06
C ALA A 38 -3.52 0.33 11.15
N VAL A 39 -3.51 -0.94 10.76
CA VAL A 39 -3.43 -2.08 11.69
C VAL A 39 -2.09 -2.06 12.44
N GLU A 40 -0.97 -1.94 11.72
CA GLU A 40 0.37 -1.85 12.30
C GLU A 40 0.52 -0.66 13.26
N PHE A 41 0.01 0.51 12.85
CA PHE A 41 0.00 1.71 13.67
C PHE A 41 -0.75 1.50 14.98
N GLU A 42 -1.95 0.91 14.95
CA GLU A 42 -2.74 0.67 16.18
C GLU A 42 -2.24 -0.50 17.03
N ASN A 43 -1.50 -1.45 16.45
CA ASN A 43 -0.79 -2.49 17.17
C ASN A 43 0.46 -1.98 17.91
N SER A 44 0.91 -0.76 17.62
CA SER A 44 1.96 -0.07 18.37
C SER A 44 1.41 0.60 19.64
N SER A 45 2.19 1.49 20.27
CA SER A 45 1.73 2.33 21.38
C SER A 45 0.87 3.51 20.95
N PHE A 46 0.79 3.83 19.65
CA PHE A 46 0.02 4.94 19.12
C PHE A 46 -1.44 4.56 18.85
N ARG A 47 -2.37 5.48 19.12
CA ARG A 47 -3.81 5.28 18.84
C ARG A 47 -4.50 6.57 18.41
N GLY A 48 -5.61 6.41 17.71
CA GLY A 48 -6.52 7.49 17.33
C GLY A 48 -6.27 8.06 15.93
N LEU A 49 -7.33 8.55 15.31
CA LEU A 49 -7.33 9.02 13.92
C LEU A 49 -6.40 10.21 13.70
N TYR A 50 -6.43 11.20 14.60
CA TYR A 50 -5.57 12.38 14.50
C TYR A 50 -4.08 12.01 14.49
N GLN A 51 -3.67 11.09 15.36
CA GLN A 51 -2.28 10.64 15.41
C GLN A 51 -1.89 9.82 14.18
N PHE A 52 -2.83 9.03 13.65
CA PHE A 52 -2.60 8.30 12.40
C PHE A 52 -2.40 9.24 11.21
N ILE A 53 -3.20 10.30 11.08
CA ILE A 53 -3.02 11.31 10.02
C ILE A 53 -1.65 11.96 10.14
N ARG A 54 -1.26 12.42 11.34
CA ARG A 54 0.08 12.98 11.57
C ARG A 54 1.20 12.02 11.24
N PHE A 55 1.04 10.74 11.58
CA PHE A 55 2.01 9.70 11.25
C PHE A 55 2.17 9.55 9.73
N ILE A 56 1.07 9.57 8.97
CA ILE A 56 1.11 9.53 7.50
C ILE A 56 1.78 10.79 6.94
N ASP A 57 1.44 11.98 7.44
CA ASP A 57 2.05 13.24 7.01
C ASP A 57 3.57 13.23 7.24
N GLU A 58 4.02 12.82 8.42
CA GLU A 58 5.45 12.70 8.74
C GLU A 58 6.19 11.68 7.86
N LEU A 59 5.50 10.64 7.40
CA LEU A 59 6.09 9.65 6.48
C LEU A 59 6.21 10.21 5.07
N MET A 60 5.19 10.93 4.59
CA MET A 60 5.20 11.61 3.30
C MET A 60 6.30 12.68 3.25
N ASP A 61 6.44 13.48 4.30
CA ASP A 61 7.44 14.55 4.41
C ASP A 61 8.88 14.02 4.39
N ARG A 62 9.11 12.81 4.93
CA ARG A 62 10.44 12.17 4.94
C ARG A 62 10.84 11.59 3.59
N GLY A 63 10.00 11.71 2.55
CA GLY A 63 10.25 11.12 1.25
C GLY A 63 10.38 9.60 1.29
N LYS A 64 9.89 8.96 2.37
CA LYS A 64 9.72 7.51 2.40
C LYS A 64 8.46 7.20 1.62
N ASP A 65 8.59 7.26 0.29
CA ASP A 65 7.62 6.68 -0.60
C ASP A 65 7.45 5.22 -0.18
N PHE A 66 6.22 4.82 0.12
CA PHE A 66 5.94 3.44 0.54
C PHE A 66 6.18 2.44 -0.59
N GLY A 67 6.49 2.92 -1.79
CA GLY A 67 6.48 2.13 -3.00
C GLY A 67 5.04 1.74 -3.34
N GLU A 68 4.78 1.49 -4.61
CA GLU A 68 3.58 0.74 -4.95
C GLU A 68 3.73 -0.68 -4.40
N GLU A 69 2.66 -1.22 -3.81
CA GLU A 69 2.64 -2.62 -3.39
C GLU A 69 2.90 -3.50 -4.62
N ASN A 70 3.97 -4.31 -4.59
CA ASN A 70 4.31 -5.19 -5.71
C ASN A 70 3.27 -6.31 -5.82
N ILE A 71 2.48 -6.25 -6.89
CA ILE A 71 1.38 -7.20 -7.14
C ILE A 71 1.83 -8.35 -8.03
N ILE A 72 2.98 -8.17 -8.67
CA ILE A 72 3.60 -9.13 -9.56
C ILE A 72 4.54 -9.99 -8.72
N GLY A 73 4.26 -11.28 -8.68
CA GLY A 73 5.10 -12.25 -8.00
C GLY A 73 6.47 -12.42 -8.67
N PRO A 74 7.45 -13.00 -7.97
CA PRO A 74 8.75 -13.33 -8.55
C PRO A 74 8.64 -14.32 -9.72
N ASN A 75 7.60 -15.16 -9.74
CA ASN A 75 7.40 -16.22 -10.74
C ASN A 75 6.40 -15.85 -11.85
N ASP A 76 5.87 -14.63 -11.86
CA ASP A 76 4.94 -14.21 -12.91
C ASP A 76 5.70 -14.01 -14.22
N ASP A 77 5.14 -14.53 -15.32
CA ASP A 77 5.68 -14.36 -16.69
C ASP A 77 5.41 -12.94 -17.20
N VAL A 78 6.32 -12.03 -16.87
CA VAL A 78 6.25 -10.62 -17.25
C VAL A 78 7.63 -10.06 -17.55
N VAL A 79 7.67 -8.98 -18.33
CA VAL A 79 8.89 -8.16 -18.47
C VAL A 79 9.12 -7.39 -17.17
N ARG A 80 10.28 -7.59 -16.55
CA ARG A 80 10.62 -6.97 -15.26
C ARG A 80 11.58 -5.80 -15.46
N MET A 81 11.13 -4.59 -15.12
CA MET A 81 12.02 -3.44 -14.95
C MET A 81 12.61 -3.44 -13.55
N MET A 82 13.93 -3.29 -13.44
CA MET A 82 14.65 -3.26 -12.18
C MET A 82 15.83 -2.29 -12.23
N THR A 83 16.29 -1.85 -11.07
CA THR A 83 17.52 -1.05 -11.00
C THR A 83 18.74 -1.93 -11.26
N ILE A 84 19.84 -1.33 -11.74
CA ILE A 84 21.13 -2.03 -11.92
C ILE A 84 21.63 -2.67 -10.62
N HIS A 85 21.34 -2.04 -9.47
CA HIS A 85 21.68 -2.59 -8.16
C HIS A 85 20.88 -3.86 -7.86
N SER A 86 19.57 -3.84 -8.15
CA SER A 86 18.67 -4.98 -7.97
C SER A 86 18.99 -6.15 -8.90
N SER A 87 19.68 -5.92 -10.04
CA SER A 87 20.05 -6.96 -11.01
C SER A 87 21.42 -7.61 -10.74
N LYS A 88 22.17 -7.16 -9.74
CA LYS A 88 23.55 -7.62 -9.51
C LYS A 88 23.59 -9.10 -9.13
N GLY A 89 24.25 -9.92 -9.94
CA GLY A 89 24.39 -11.36 -9.72
C GLY A 89 23.23 -12.20 -10.25
N LEU A 90 22.26 -11.58 -10.93
CA LEU A 90 21.24 -12.29 -11.70
C LEU A 90 21.71 -12.48 -13.14
N GLU A 91 21.31 -13.61 -13.74
CA GLU A 91 21.46 -13.91 -15.16
C GLU A 91 20.06 -14.02 -15.78
N PHE A 92 19.88 -13.45 -16.97
CA PHE A 92 18.62 -13.42 -17.71
C PHE A 92 18.86 -13.86 -19.15
#